data_AF-A0A2P6RX92-F1
#
_entry.id   AF-A0A2P6RX92-F1
#
_cell.length_a   1.000
_cell.length_b   1.000
_cell.length_c   1.000
_cell.angle_alpha   90.00
_cell.angle_beta   90.00
_cell.angle_gamma   90.00
#
_symmetry.space_group_name_H-M   'P 1'
#
loop_
_entity.id
_entity.type
_entity.pdbx_description
1 polymer ?
#
loop_
_entity_poly.entity_id
_entity_poly.type
_entity_poly.pdbx_seq_one_letter_code
_entity_poly.pdbx_strand_id
1 'polypeptide(L)' 'MNKGCPRFAWKVDSNGCLPLHIACEKGHLEIARTLLMIDPDLALEFDHYHYTPVHLAAMVKSKSLRNFFCALPNV' A
#
# COMPACT_ATOMS: atom_id res chain seq x y z
N MET A 1 -15.87 14.15 -0.32
CA MET A 1 -16.13 12.70 -0.15
C MET A 1 -15.85 12.04 -1.48
N ASN A 2 -14.59 11.67 -1.71
CA ASN A 2 -14.11 11.28 -3.04
C ASN A 2 -14.43 9.81 -3.27
N LYS A 3 -15.49 9.55 -4.04
CA LYS A 3 -15.84 8.22 -4.52
C LYS A 3 -14.87 7.79 -5.63
N GLY A 4 -13.62 7.54 -5.27
CA GLY A 4 -12.80 6.61 -6.06
C GLY A 4 -13.50 5.26 -6.01
N CYS A 5 -13.72 4.59 -7.15
CA CYS A 5 -14.33 3.27 -7.16
C CYS A 5 -13.40 2.29 -6.43
N PRO A 6 -13.73 1.83 -5.20
CA PRO A 6 -12.80 1.06 -4.38
C PRO A 6 -12.46 -0.29 -5.02
N ARG A 7 -13.33 -0.81 -5.90
CA ARG A 7 -13.11 -2.08 -6.63
C ARG A 7 -11.77 -2.17 -7.38
N PHE A 8 -11.20 -1.05 -7.84
CA PHE A 8 -9.90 -1.09 -8.52
C PHE A 8 -8.72 -1.10 -7.54
N ALA A 9 -8.86 -0.48 -6.37
CA ALA A 9 -7.86 -0.54 -5.32
C ALA A 9 -7.72 -1.95 -4.72
N TRP A 10 -8.80 -2.73 -4.75
CA TRP A 10 -8.86 -4.12 -4.30
C TRP A 10 -8.50 -5.17 -5.37
N LYS A 11 -8.08 -4.75 -6.58
CA LYS A 11 -7.77 -5.71 -7.64
C LYS A 11 -6.33 -6.23 -7.50
N VAL A 12 -6.20 -7.53 -7.32
CA VAL A 12 -4.90 -8.22 -7.23
C VAL A 12 -4.36 -8.66 -8.60
N ASP A 13 -3.05 -8.76 -8.71
CA ASP A 13 -2.36 -9.41 -9.84
C ASP A 13 -2.18 -10.93 -9.62
N SER A 14 -1.37 -11.58 -10.47
CA SER A 14 -1.08 -13.02 -10.37
C SER A 14 -0.33 -13.44 -9.09
N ASN A 15 0.31 -12.49 -8.42
CA ASN A 15 1.07 -12.72 -7.18
C ASN A 15 0.26 -12.34 -5.94
N GLY A 16 -1.03 -11.99 -6.09
CA GLY A 16 -1.85 -11.50 -4.98
C GLY A 16 -1.55 -10.05 -4.62
N CYS A 17 -0.72 -9.34 -5.40
CA CYS A 17 -0.34 -7.97 -5.09
C CYS A 17 -1.48 -7.01 -5.44
N LEU A 18 -1.97 -6.31 -4.42
CA LEU A 18 -2.77 -5.09 -4.60
C LEU A 18 -1.94 -3.97 -5.25
N PRO A 19 -2.58 -2.94 -5.84
CA PRO A 19 -1.89 -1.74 -6.30
C PRO A 19 -1.06 -1.07 -5.19
N LEU A 20 -1.47 -1.22 -3.92
CA LEU A 20 -0.73 -0.69 -2.78
C LEU A 20 0.60 -1.44 -2.55
N HIS A 21 0.62 -2.77 -2.71
CA HIS A 21 1.87 -3.55 -2.66
C HIS A 21 2.88 -3.02 -3.66
N ILE A 22 2.44 -2.84 -4.91
CA ILE A 22 3.30 -2.35 -6.00
C ILE A 22 3.75 -0.91 -5.74
N ALA A 23 2.86 -0.03 -5.26
CA ALA A 23 3.23 1.34 -4.91
C ALA A 23 4.30 1.38 -3.82
N CYS A 24 4.16 0.53 -2.79
CA CYS A 24 5.15 0.39 -1.73
C CYS A 24 6.48 -0.17 -2.23
N GLU A 25 6.46 -1.24 -3.02
CA GLU A 25 7.63 -1.89 -3.61
C GLU A 25 8.42 -0.94 -4.55
N LYS A 26 7.71 -0.07 -5.27
CA LYS A 26 8.34 0.93 -6.18
C LYS A 26 8.69 2.25 -5.51
N GLY A 27 8.31 2.45 -4.24
CA GLY A 27 8.63 3.68 -3.53
C GLY A 27 7.70 4.87 -3.85
N HIS A 28 6.53 4.62 -4.45
CA HIS A 28 5.60 5.66 -4.94
C HIS A 28 4.66 6.17 -3.83
N LEU A 29 5.16 7.11 -3.02
CA LEU A 29 4.45 7.65 -1.85
C LEU A 29 3.05 8.20 -2.18
N GLU A 30 2.90 9.00 -3.23
CA GLU A 30 1.63 9.68 -3.50
C GLU A 30 0.53 8.72 -3.97
N ILE A 31 0.93 7.65 -4.67
CA ILE A 31 0.03 6.56 -5.04
C ILE A 31 -0.38 5.78 -3.79
N ALA A 32 0.57 5.44 -2.92
CA ALA A 32 0.29 4.75 -1.66
C ALA A 32 -0.68 5.56 -0.77
N ARG A 33 -0.48 6.88 -0.66
CA ARG A 33 -1.39 7.80 0.05
C ARG A 33 -2.79 7.80 -0.54
N THR A 34 -2.89 7.92 -1.87
CA THR A 34 -4.19 7.95 -2.55
C THR A 34 -4.97 6.65 -2.32
N LEU A 35 -4.29 5.50 -2.36
CA LEU A 35 -4.90 4.20 -2.11
C LEU A 35 -5.36 4.05 -0.65
N LEU A 36 -4.55 4.46 0.33
CA LEU A 36 -4.93 4.43 1.74
C LEU A 36 -6.07 5.41 2.09
N MET A 37 -6.19 6.51 1.34
CA MET A 37 -7.34 7.41 1.45
C MET A 37 -8.64 6.81 0.90
N ILE A 38 -8.54 5.87 -0.06
CA ILE A 38 -9.70 5.14 -0.57
C ILE A 38 -10.13 4.12 0.47
N ASP A 39 -9.18 3.34 0.98
CA ASP A 39 -9.43 2.29 1.96
C ASP A 39 -8.14 1.97 2.76
N PRO A 40 -8.10 2.27 4.07
CA PRO A 40 -6.95 1.93 4.92
C PRO A 40 -6.72 0.42 5.08
N ASP A 41 -7.75 -0.41 4.92
CA ASP A 41 -7.66 -1.86 5.16
C ASP A 41 -6.76 -2.55 4.12
N LEU A 42 -6.51 -1.90 2.97
CA LEU A 42 -5.54 -2.34 1.97
C LEU A 42 -4.12 -2.53 2.56
N ALA A 43 -3.78 -1.85 3.65
CA ALA A 43 -2.49 -1.97 4.33
C ALA A 43 -2.31 -3.31 5.07
N LEU A 44 -3.41 -4.00 5.37
CA LEU A 44 -3.44 -5.22 6.18
C LEU A 44 -3.42 -6.50 5.34
N GLU A 45 -3.68 -6.36 4.04
CA GLU A 45 -3.75 -7.48 3.11
C GLU A 45 -2.38 -8.08 2.82
N PHE A 46 -2.34 -9.38 2.61
CA PHE A 46 -1.13 -10.13 2.27
C PHE A 46 -1.11 -10.49 0.78
N ASP A 47 0.07 -10.41 0.17
CA ASP A 47 0.35 -11.06 -1.10
C ASP A 47 0.56 -12.59 -0.94
N HIS A 48 0.79 -13.31 -2.04
CA HIS A 48 1.06 -14.76 -2.00
C HIS A 48 2.38 -15.13 -1.30
N TYR A 49 3.26 -14.15 -1.05
CA TYR A 49 4.51 -14.32 -0.32
C TYR A 49 4.37 -13.99 1.17
N HIS A 50 3.15 -13.73 1.65
CA HIS A 50 2.83 -13.33 3.02
C HIS A 50 3.45 -11.99 3.43
N TYR A 51 3.64 -11.09 2.47
CA TYR A 51 4.02 -9.71 2.73
C TYR A 51 2.82 -8.80 2.65
N THR A 52 2.70 -7.89 3.62
CA THR A 52 1.82 -6.72 3.50
C THR A 52 2.52 -5.61 2.71
N PRO A 53 1.80 -4.58 2.23
CA PRO A 53 2.43 -3.46 1.55
C PRO A 53 3.49 -2.75 2.40
N VAL A 54 3.32 -2.74 3.73
CA VAL A 54 4.27 -2.11 4.65
C VAL A 54 5.58 -2.89 4.74
N HIS A 55 5.54 -4.23 4.71
CA HIS A 55 6.74 -5.06 4.62
C HIS A 55 7.55 -4.69 3.38
N LEU A 56 6.88 -4.59 2.22
CA LEU A 56 7.52 -4.20 0.97
C LEU A 56 8.11 -2.79 1.07
N ALA A 57 7.35 -1.81 1.58
CA ALA A 57 7.84 -0.43 1.77
C ALA A 57 9.09 -0.36 2.67
N ALA A 58 9.16 -1.20 3.71
CA ALA A 58 10.30 -1.25 4.63
C ALA A 58 11.58 -1.84 4.00
N MET A 59 11.42 -2.70 2.99
CA MET A 59 12.51 -3.28 2.19
C MET A 59 13.05 -2.28 1.14
N VAL A 60 12.25 -1.30 0.71
CA VAL A 60 12.69 -0.26 -0.23
C VAL A 60 13.55 0.79 0.49
N LYS A 61 14.56 1.33 -0.20
CA LYS A 61 15.41 2.45 0.29
C LYS A 61 14.70 3.82 0.27
N SER A 62 13.36 3.86 0.25
CA SER A 62 12.59 5.10 0.18
C SER A 62 12.31 5.67 1.58
N LYS A 63 13.08 6.69 1.97
CA LYS A 63 12.91 7.39 3.26
C LYS A 63 11.52 7.99 3.40
N SER A 64 10.94 8.51 2.32
CA SER A 64 9.65 9.18 2.32
C SER A 64 8.51 8.22 2.69
N LEU A 65 8.54 6.98 2.18
CA LEU A 65 7.56 5.94 2.50
C LEU A 65 7.71 5.43 3.93
N ARG A 66 8.96 5.22 4.38
CA ARG A 66 9.25 4.88 5.79
C ARG A 66 8.69 5.92 6.74
N ASN A 67 9.01 7.19 6.51
CA ASN A 67 8.55 8.29 7.36
C ASN A 67 7.01 8.42 7.34
N PHE A 68 6.39 8.17 6.19
CA PHE A 68 4.94 8.19 6.08
C PHE A 68 4.29 7.09 6.92
N PHE A 69 4.72 5.83 6.79
CA PHE A 69 4.17 4.73 7.57
C PHE A 69 4.49 4.86 9.07
N CYS A 70 5.66 5.37 9.45
CA CYS A 70 5.98 5.66 10.86
C CYS A 70 5.11 6.77 11.47
N ALA A 71 4.53 7.65 10.64
CA ALA A 71 3.63 8.71 11.08
C ALA A 71 2.15 8.27 11.11
N LEU A 72 1.83 7.05 10.65
CA LEU A 72 0.48 6.51 10.75
C LEU A 72 0.27 5.97 12.18
N PRO A 73 -0.76 6.44 12.91
CA PRO A 73 -0.95 6.08 14.31
C PRO A 73 -1.37 4.62 14.56
N ASN A 74 -1.62 3.81 13.52
CA ASN A 74 -2.21 2.46 13.64
C ASN A 74 -1.70 1.46 12.58
N VAL A 75 -0.38 1.35 12.39
CA VAL A 75 0.22 0.15 11.77
C VAL A 75 1.02 -0.61 12.83
#